data_AF-A0A7G6E3M8-F1
#
_entry.id   AF-A0A7G6E3M8-F1
#
_cell.length_a   1.000
_cell.length_b   1.000
_cell.length_c   1.000
_cell.angle_alpha   90.00
_cell.angle_beta   90.00
_cell.angle_gamma   90.00
#
_symmetry.space_group_name_H-M   'P 1'
#
loop_
_entity.id
_entity.type
_entity.pdbx_description
1 polymer ?
#
loop_
_entity_poly.entity_id
_entity_poly.type
_entity_poly.pdbx_seq_one_letter_code
_entity_poly.pdbx_strand_id
1 'polypeptide(L)'
;MPVLEIINCTKKFGNFTAVDAVKLKVEAGDFLGLLGPNGAGKTTLIRMVCGLLKPTGGEIRLFGQIFSRDLYSIKSKIGLIPQHNNLEGELTAWENLEFHGRLFHIPGEERDRKIREVLAFTGLENFKPASRKFFRRHEKEAASGQGPHAPAGTVGP
;
A
#
# COMPACT_ATOMS: atom_id res chain seq x y z
N MET A 1 -3.20 -18.26 -18.22
CA MET A 1 -4.32 -17.31 -18.06
C MET A 1 -3.70 -16.03 -17.54
N PRO A 2 -3.99 -14.86 -18.14
CA PRO A 2 -3.33 -13.62 -17.76
C PRO A 2 -3.61 -13.26 -16.30
N VAL A 3 -2.60 -12.69 -15.64
CA VAL A 3 -2.75 -12.13 -14.29
C VAL A 3 -3.40 -10.75 -14.33
N LEU A 4 -3.22 -10.02 -15.43
CA LEU A 4 -3.85 -8.73 -15.70
C LEU A 4 -4.29 -8.67 -17.17
N GLU A 5 -5.54 -8.27 -17.38
CA GLU A 5 -6.11 -7.97 -18.69
C GLU A 5 -6.84 -6.62 -18.62
N ILE A 6 -6.48 -5.68 -19.48
CA ILE A 6 -7.08 -4.35 -19.62
C ILE A 6 -7.76 -4.30 -20.98
N ILE A 7 -9.05 -4.00 -20.98
CA ILE A 7 -9.91 -4.05 -22.17
C ILE A 7 -10.49 -2.65 -22.40
N ASN A 8 -9.90 -1.91 -23.35
CA ASN A 8 -10.32 -0.57 -23.75
C ASN A 8 -10.51 0.39 -22.57
N CYS A 9 -9.65 0.34 -21.56
CA CYS A 9 -9.85 1.19 -20.39
C CYS A 9 -9.56 2.65 -20.68
N THR A 10 -10.53 3.49 -20.33
CA THR A 10 -10.43 4.95 -20.43
C THR A 10 -10.62 5.56 -19.05
N LYS A 11 -9.81 6.57 -18.72
CA LYS A 11 -10.04 7.43 -17.56
C LYS A 11 -10.16 8.89 -17.97
N LYS A 12 -11.32 9.47 -17.66
CA LYS A 12 -11.59 10.90 -17.81
C LYS A 12 -11.78 11.58 -16.45
N PHE A 13 -11.31 12.81 -16.35
CA PHE A 13 -11.51 13.73 -15.24
C PHE A 13 -12.17 15.00 -15.81
N GLY A 14 -13.50 15.09 -15.71
CA GLY A 14 -14.26 16.08 -16.47
C GLY A 14 -13.97 15.96 -17.96
N ASN A 15 -13.48 17.03 -18.56
CA ASN A 15 -13.15 17.09 -19.99
C ASN A 15 -11.74 16.56 -20.34
N PHE A 16 -10.91 16.27 -19.33
CA PHE A 16 -9.54 15.79 -19.55
C PHE A 16 -9.49 14.26 -19.62
N THR A 17 -8.92 13.71 -20.69
CA THR A 17 -8.71 12.26 -20.84
C THR A 17 -7.28 11.91 -20.43
N ALA A 18 -7.13 11.27 -19.27
CA ALA A 18 -5.83 10.91 -18.70
C ALA A 18 -5.31 9.54 -19.18
N VAL A 19 -6.22 8.64 -19.53
CA VAL A 19 -5.94 7.34 -20.15
C VAL A 19 -7.01 7.11 -21.20
N ASP A 20 -6.62 6.70 -22.40
CA ASP A 20 -7.54 6.56 -23.53
C ASP A 20 -7.49 5.16 -24.14
N ALA A 21 -8.58 4.41 -23.98
CA ALA A 21 -8.83 3.10 -24.60
C ALA A 21 -7.66 2.10 -24.53
N VAL A 22 -6.92 2.07 -23.41
CA VAL A 22 -5.75 1.19 -23.26
C VAL A 22 -6.16 -0.27 -23.32
N LYS A 23 -5.40 -1.06 -24.08
CA LYS A 23 -5.46 -2.52 -24.13
C LYS A 23 -4.12 -3.10 -23.74
N LEU A 24 -4.11 -4.02 -22.80
CA LEU A 24 -2.90 -4.64 -22.29
C LEU A 24 -3.22 -6.01 -21.71
N LYS A 25 -2.33 -6.97 -21.92
CA LYS A 25 -2.41 -8.29 -21.30
C LYS A 25 -1.05 -8.60 -20.70
N VAL A 26 -1.04 -9.11 -19.47
CA VAL A 26 0.17 -9.48 -18.74
C VAL A 26 -0.03 -10.90 -18.21
N GLU A 27 0.89 -11.78 -18.56
CA GLU A 27 0.91 -13.17 -18.12
C GLU A 27 1.69 -13.31 -16.80
N ALA A 28 1.53 -14.47 -16.14
CA ALA A 28 2.26 -14.74 -14.90
C ALA A 28 3.77 -14.82 -15.20
N GLY A 29 4.57 -14.09 -14.41
CA GLY A 29 6.03 -14.03 -14.57
C GLY A 29 6.52 -12.91 -15.49
N ASP A 30 5.62 -12.20 -16.16
CA ASP A 30 6.00 -11.06 -17.00
C ASP A 30 6.52 -9.89 -16.17
N PHE A 31 7.51 -9.19 -16.72
CA PHE A 31 7.97 -7.90 -16.24
C PHE A 31 7.52 -6.79 -17.19
N LEU A 32 6.68 -5.87 -16.72
CA LEU A 32 6.13 -4.78 -17.52
C LEU A 32 6.63 -3.42 -17.03
N GLY A 33 7.22 -2.63 -17.93
CA GLY A 33 7.57 -1.23 -17.71
C GLY A 33 6.60 -0.28 -18.43
N LEU A 34 6.04 0.69 -17.71
CA LEU A 34 5.29 1.80 -18.31
C LEU A 34 6.23 3.00 -18.52
N LEU A 35 6.48 3.37 -19.77
CA LEU A 35 7.38 4.45 -20.15
C LEU A 35 6.61 5.60 -20.81
N GLY A 36 7.04 6.83 -20.54
CA GLY A 36 6.45 8.04 -21.11
C GLY A 36 6.73 9.29 -20.27
N PRO A 37 6.46 10.50 -20.79
CA PRO A 37 6.71 11.75 -20.09
C PRO A 37 5.79 11.93 -18.86
N ASN A 38 6.10 12.94 -18.04
CA ASN A 38 5.21 13.36 -16.96
C ASN A 38 3.84 13.73 -17.52
N GLY A 39 2.77 13.30 -16.85
CA GLY A 39 1.40 13.52 -17.32
C GLY A 39 0.89 12.50 -18.35
N ALA A 40 1.71 11.58 -18.86
CA ALA A 40 1.28 10.56 -19.84
C ALA A 40 0.28 9.50 -19.32
N GLY A 41 -0.25 9.64 -18.09
CA GLY A 41 -1.26 8.73 -17.55
C GLY A 41 -0.73 7.46 -16.87
N LYS A 42 0.59 7.26 -16.74
CA LYS A 42 1.20 6.08 -16.10
C LYS A 42 0.66 5.81 -14.68
N THR A 43 0.76 6.81 -13.81
CA THR A 43 0.25 6.73 -12.43
C THR A 43 -1.26 6.53 -12.40
N THR A 44 -2.00 7.14 -13.35
CA THR A 44 -3.44 6.95 -13.49
C THR A 44 -3.78 5.50 -13.83
N LEU A 45 -3.05 4.89 -14.77
CA LEU A 45 -3.22 3.49 -15.15
C LEU A 45 -2.91 2.54 -13.99
N ILE A 46 -1.78 2.73 -13.31
CA ILE A 46 -1.38 1.94 -12.13
C ILE A 46 -2.47 2.01 -11.05
N ARG A 47 -2.98 3.22 -10.75
CA ARG A 47 -4.06 3.41 -9.77
C ARG A 47 -5.35 2.69 -10.18
N MET A 48 -5.65 2.62 -11.47
CA MET A 48 -6.81 1.84 -11.95
C MET A 48 -6.63 0.35 -11.75
N VAL A 49 -5.46 -0.18 -12.13
CA VAL A 49 -5.12 -1.60 -11.94
C VAL A 49 -5.15 -2.00 -10.46
N CYS A 50 -4.66 -1.15 -9.56
CA CYS A 50 -4.70 -1.41 -8.12
C CYS A 50 -6.07 -1.15 -7.46
N GLY A 51 -7.07 -0.67 -8.21
CA GLY A 51 -8.40 -0.33 -7.68
C GLY A 51 -8.45 0.92 -6.83
N LEU A 52 -7.39 1.71 -6.85
CA LEU A 52 -7.38 3.04 -6.24
C LEU A 52 -8.12 4.06 -7.09
N LEU A 53 -8.46 3.74 -8.34
CA LEU A 53 -9.21 4.61 -9.23
C LEU A 53 -10.15 3.79 -10.13
N LYS A 54 -11.42 4.18 -10.23
CA LYS A 54 -12.36 3.52 -11.15
C LYS A 54 -12.14 4.02 -12.59
N PRO A 55 -12.05 3.15 -13.61
CA PRO A 55 -12.13 3.55 -15.01
C PRO A 55 -13.43 4.32 -15.29
N THR A 56 -13.40 5.25 -16.24
CA THR A 56 -14.62 5.90 -16.76
C THR A 56 -15.31 5.01 -17.81
N GLY A 57 -14.54 4.16 -18.50
CA GLY A 57 -15.05 3.15 -19.42
C GLY A 57 -14.07 1.99 -19.59
N GLY A 58 -14.53 0.91 -20.22
CA GLY A 58 -13.77 -0.33 -20.38
C GLY A 58 -13.76 -1.20 -19.12
N GLU A 59 -12.90 -2.22 -19.12
CA GLU A 59 -12.84 -3.25 -18.08
C GLU A 59 -11.41 -3.63 -17.73
N ILE A 60 -11.16 -3.89 -16.45
CA ILE A 60 -9.91 -4.50 -15.96
C ILE A 60 -10.27 -5.85 -15.36
N ARG A 61 -9.54 -6.89 -15.73
CA ARG A 61 -9.58 -8.21 -15.10
C ARG A 61 -8.25 -8.50 -14.43
N LEU A 62 -8.34 -9.04 -13.23
CA LEU A 62 -7.19 -9.52 -12.47
C LEU A 62 -7.43 -10.98 -12.11
N PHE A 63 -6.44 -11.83 -12.39
CA PHE A 63 -6.55 -13.28 -12.16
C PHE A 63 -7.84 -13.89 -12.76
N GLY A 64 -8.24 -13.41 -13.95
CA GLY A 64 -9.45 -13.85 -14.66
C GLY A 64 -10.78 -13.34 -14.10
N GLN A 65 -10.76 -12.51 -13.05
CA GLN A 65 -11.97 -11.94 -12.46
C GLN A 65 -12.13 -10.48 -12.86
N ILE A 66 -13.35 -10.07 -13.21
CA ILE A 66 -13.68 -8.66 -13.42
C ILE A 66 -13.42 -7.92 -12.12
N PHE A 67 -12.49 -6.97 -12.19
CA PHE A 67 -12.02 -6.29 -11.01
C PHE A 67 -12.98 -5.16 -10.63
N SER A 68 -13.49 -5.22 -9.40
CA SER A 68 -14.24 -4.14 -8.78
C SER A 68 -13.49 -3.61 -7.56
N ARG A 69 -13.79 -2.37 -7.18
CA ARG A 69 -13.15 -1.70 -6.05
C ARG A 69 -13.41 -2.41 -4.71
N ASP A 70 -14.42 -3.26 -4.63
CA ASP A 70 -14.87 -3.89 -3.38
C ASP A 70 -14.32 -5.31 -3.22
N LEU A 71 -13.55 -5.81 -4.19
CA LEU A 71 -12.96 -7.15 -4.16
C LEU A 71 -11.68 -7.17 -3.31
N TYR A 72 -11.85 -7.26 -1.99
CA TYR A 72 -10.75 -7.41 -1.03
C TYR A 72 -9.83 -8.59 -1.37
N SER A 73 -10.41 -9.71 -1.82
CA SER A 73 -9.69 -10.94 -2.19
C SER A 73 -8.70 -10.78 -3.35
N ILE A 74 -8.95 -9.83 -4.25
CA ILE A 74 -8.02 -9.52 -5.35
C ILE A 74 -6.97 -8.52 -4.85
N LYS A 75 -7.39 -7.51 -4.07
CA LYS A 75 -6.46 -6.49 -3.55
C LYS A 75 -5.38 -7.07 -2.64
N SER A 76 -5.71 -8.10 -1.85
CA SER A 76 -4.72 -8.79 -1.01
C SER A 76 -3.60 -9.49 -1.80
N LYS A 77 -3.77 -9.65 -3.13
CA LYS A 77 -2.78 -10.23 -4.05
C LYS A 77 -1.96 -9.18 -4.80
N ILE A 78 -2.21 -7.88 -4.56
CA ILE A 78 -1.52 -6.77 -5.23
C ILE A 78 -0.59 -6.08 -4.24
N GLY A 79 0.71 -6.09 -4.53
CA GLY A 79 1.67 -5.19 -3.87
C GLY A 79 1.73 -3.85 -4.60
N LEU A 80 1.63 -2.74 -3.87
CA LEU A 80 1.82 -1.39 -4.42
C LEU A 80 2.87 -0.65 -3.58
N ILE A 81 3.90 -0.15 -4.24
CA ILE A 81 4.86 0.79 -3.65
C ILE A 81 4.46 2.20 -4.11
N PRO A 82 3.91 3.04 -3.21
CA PRO A 82 3.50 4.39 -3.57
C PRO A 82 4.69 5.30 -3.88
N GLN A 83 4.40 6.40 -4.59
CA GLN A 83 5.40 7.43 -4.91
C GLN A 83 5.89 8.18 -3.67
N HIS A 84 5.03 8.36 -2.67
CA HIS A 84 5.38 8.94 -1.38
C HIS A 84 5.58 7.84 -0.35
N ASN A 85 6.53 8.03 0.56
CA ASN A 85 6.90 7.02 1.53
C ASN A 85 5.80 6.87 2.58
N ASN A 86 5.37 5.64 2.84
CA ASN A 86 4.39 5.31 3.89
C ASN A 86 5.07 4.80 5.18
N LEU A 87 6.39 4.92 5.27
CA LEU A 87 7.14 4.49 6.45
C LEU A 87 6.98 5.48 7.59
N GLU A 88 6.90 4.95 8.81
CA GLU A 88 6.96 5.75 10.00
C GLU A 88 8.41 6.08 10.34
N GLY A 89 8.74 7.37 10.30
CA GLY A 89 10.11 7.86 10.46
C GLY A 89 10.71 7.62 11.84
N GLU A 90 9.86 7.34 12.84
CA GLU A 90 10.29 7.03 14.22
C GLU A 90 10.48 5.53 14.48
N LEU A 91 10.08 4.67 13.54
CA LEU A 91 10.17 3.21 13.67
C LEU A 91 11.45 2.69 12.99
N THR A 92 12.05 1.67 13.58
CA THR A 92 13.08 0.83 12.94
C THR A 92 12.53 0.13 11.69
N ALA A 93 13.42 -0.40 10.84
CA ALA A 93 13.00 -1.22 9.71
C ALA A 93 12.20 -2.46 10.17
N TRP A 94 12.60 -3.07 11.29
CA TRP A 94 11.85 -4.17 11.90
C TRP A 94 10.44 -3.73 12.32
N GLU A 95 10.34 -2.64 13.10
CA GLU A 95 9.05 -2.16 13.62
C GLU A 95 8.10 -1.72 12.50
N ASN A 96 8.60 -1.08 11.43
CA ASN A 96 7.79 -0.76 10.25
C ASN A 96 7.23 -2.03 9.60
N LEU A 97 8.07 -3.05 9.37
CA LEU A 97 7.63 -4.31 8.77
C LEU A 97 6.71 -5.10 9.70
N GLU A 98 6.95 -5.07 11.01
CA GLU A 98 6.08 -5.67 12.02
C GLU A 98 4.71 -5.00 12.04
N PHE A 99 4.67 -3.66 12.08
CA PHE A 99 3.44 -2.87 12.03
C PHE A 99 2.60 -3.23 10.81
N HIS A 100 3.20 -3.20 9.61
CA HIS A 100 2.50 -3.57 8.39
C HIS A 100 2.10 -5.05 8.37
N GLY A 101 2.95 -5.95 8.85
CA GLY A 101 2.62 -7.38 8.93
C GLY A 101 1.41 -7.67 9.82
N ARG A 102 1.27 -6.93 10.94
CA ARG A 102 0.06 -6.99 11.79
C ARG A 102 -1.16 -6.42 11.08
N LEU A 103 -1.02 -5.28 10.41
CA LEU A 103 -2.10 -4.64 9.65
C LEU A 103 -2.66 -5.55 8.54
N PHE A 104 -1.79 -6.36 7.92
CA PHE A 104 -2.17 -7.35 6.90
C PHE A 104 -2.50 -8.73 7.48
N HIS A 105 -2.64 -8.86 8.81
CA HIS A 105 -3.01 -10.10 9.50
C HIS A 105 -2.07 -11.30 9.24
N ILE A 106 -0.77 -11.05 9.08
CA ILE A 106 0.22 -12.11 8.94
C ILE A 106 0.50 -12.74 10.33
N PRO A 107 0.37 -14.07 10.50
CA PRO A 107 0.63 -14.76 11.76
C PRO A 107 2.02 -14.47 12.32
N GLY A 108 2.18 -14.51 13.65
CA GLY A 108 3.42 -14.09 14.33
C GLY A 108 4.69 -14.76 13.82
N GLU A 109 4.74 -16.08 13.83
CA GLU A 109 5.93 -16.83 13.38
C GLU A 109 6.22 -16.62 11.88
N GLU A 110 5.18 -16.62 11.05
CA GLU A 110 5.32 -16.37 9.61
C GLU A 110 5.82 -14.94 9.34
N ARG A 111 5.28 -13.96 10.09
CA ARG A 111 5.66 -12.56 9.99
C ARG A 111 7.13 -12.39 10.37
N ASP A 112 7.56 -12.92 11.51
CA ASP A 112 8.96 -12.81 11.96
C ASP A 112 9.94 -13.44 10.96
N ARG A 113 9.59 -14.60 10.39
CA ARG A 113 10.37 -15.24 9.33
C ARG A 113 10.48 -14.33 8.10
N LYS A 114 9.35 -13.82 7.60
CA LYS A 114 9.31 -12.91 6.42
C LYS A 114 10.08 -11.62 6.66
N ILE A 115 10.00 -11.04 7.87
CA ILE A 115 10.74 -9.82 8.21
C ILE A 115 12.24 -10.08 8.10
N ARG A 116 12.75 -11.17 8.68
CA ARG A 116 14.17 -11.54 8.56
C ARG A 116 14.59 -11.72 7.10
N GLU A 117 13.79 -12.43 6.32
CA GLU A 117 14.06 -12.65 4.88
C GLU A 117 14.17 -11.33 4.10
N VAL A 118 13.23 -10.41 4.31
CA VAL A 118 13.21 -9.11 3.63
C VAL A 118 14.38 -8.23 4.09
N LEU A 119 14.69 -8.21 5.38
CA LEU A 119 15.82 -7.43 5.90
C LEU A 119 17.16 -7.96 5.38
N ALA A 120 17.34 -9.29 5.33
CA ALA A 120 18.52 -9.91 4.75
C ALA A 120 18.64 -9.61 3.25
N PHE A 121 17.55 -9.78 2.49
CA PHE A 121 17.51 -9.49 1.05
C PHE A 121 17.82 -8.03 0.72
N THR A 122 17.38 -7.10 1.56
CA THR A 122 17.59 -5.65 1.36
C THR A 122 18.87 -5.11 2.01
N GLY A 123 19.59 -5.94 2.79
CA GLY A 123 20.78 -5.51 3.54
C GLY A 123 20.49 -4.58 4.71
N LEU A 124 19.26 -4.58 5.26
CA LEU A 124 18.80 -3.67 6.31
C LEU A 124 18.85 -4.25 7.73
N GLU A 125 19.42 -5.45 7.91
CA GLU A 125 19.48 -6.16 9.20
C GLU A 125 20.09 -5.33 10.34
N ASN A 126 21.06 -4.47 10.00
CA ASN A 126 21.80 -3.64 10.96
C ASN A 126 21.45 -2.14 10.88
N PHE A 127 20.38 -1.79 10.15
CA PHE A 127 20.00 -0.39 9.95
C PHE A 127 19.38 0.20 11.24
N LYS A 128 19.94 1.33 11.71
CA LYS A 128 19.44 2.05 12.90
C LYS A 128 18.64 3.28 12.46
N PRO A 129 17.41 3.48 12.93
CA PRO A 129 16.63 4.68 12.64
C PRO A 129 17.25 5.92 13.29
N ALA A 130 16.98 7.09 12.71
CA ALA A 130 17.57 8.37 13.12
C ALA A 130 17.04 8.91 14.46
N SER A 131 15.86 8.49 14.94
CA SER A 131 15.26 8.98 16.19
C SER A 131 14.57 7.86 16.96
N ARG A 132 14.81 7.79 18.29
CA ARG A 132 14.50 6.64 19.16
C ARG A 132 13.57 6.97 20.35
N LYS A 133 12.78 8.06 20.29
CA LYS A 133 12.28 8.72 21.51
C LYS A 133 10.90 8.33 22.03
N PHE A 134 10.05 7.58 21.32
CA PHE A 134 8.63 7.48 21.73
C PHE A 134 8.20 6.17 22.41
N PHE A 135 8.75 5.01 22.05
CA PHE A 135 8.20 3.72 22.51
C PHE A 135 8.36 3.44 24.02
N ARG A 136 9.32 4.11 24.70
CA ARG A 136 9.50 3.98 26.16
C ARG A 136 8.39 4.64 26.99
N ARG A 137 7.47 5.40 26.38
CA ARG A 137 6.39 6.10 27.10
C ARG A 137 5.12 5.26 27.22
N HIS A 138 4.75 4.51 26.18
CA HIS A 138 3.49 3.76 26.16
C HIS A 138 3.54 2.39 26.83
N GLU A 139 4.70 1.72 26.91
CA GLU A 139 4.85 0.52 27.77
C GLU A 139 4.71 0.87 29.26
N LYS A 140 5.20 2.04 29.68
CA LYS A 140 5.05 2.51 31.07
C LYS A 140 3.61 2.87 31.42
N GLU A 141 2.85 3.41 30.47
CA GLU A 141 1.43 3.77 30.66
C GLU A 141 0.52 2.52 30.66
N ALA A 142 0.82 1.52 29.83
CA ALA A 142 0.10 0.23 29.85
C ALA A 142 0.39 -0.60 31.10
N ALA A 143 1.62 -0.50 31.66
CA ALA A 143 2.00 -1.20 32.89
C ALA A 143 1.55 -0.49 34.18
N SER A 144 1.19 0.81 34.14
CA SER A 144 0.80 1.59 35.32
C SER A 144 -0.71 1.66 35.58
N GLY A 145 -1.55 1.10 34.71
CA GLY A 145 -2.99 0.96 34.94
C GLY A 145 -3.78 2.28 35.07
N GLN A 146 -3.22 3.41 34.64
CA GLN A 146 -3.94 4.70 34.64
C GLN A 146 -4.36 5.05 33.21
N GLY A 147 -5.63 4.82 32.91
CA GLY A 147 -6.26 5.29 31.68
C GLY A 147 -6.21 6.82 31.57
N PRO A 148 -6.35 7.38 30.35
CA PRO A 148 -6.22 8.82 30.13
C PRO A 148 -7.38 9.57 30.82
N HIS A 149 -7.05 10.35 31.84
CA HIS A 149 -7.93 11.41 32.34
C HIS A 149 -8.01 12.51 31.27
N ALA A 150 -9.21 12.72 30.73
CA ALA A 150 -9.49 13.87 29.87
C ALA A 150 -9.32 15.18 30.67
N PRO A 151 -8.63 16.21 30.14
CA PRO A 151 -8.62 17.50 30.79
C PRO A 151 -10.00 18.17 30.63
N ALA A 152 -10.60 18.52 31.76
CA ALA A 152 -11.78 19.37 31.82
C ALA A 152 -11.44 20.75 31.24
N GLY A 153 -11.96 21.03 30.05
CA GLY A 153 -11.91 22.35 29.42
C GLY A 153 -12.98 23.26 30.01
N THR A 154 -12.53 24.33 30.63
CA THR A 154 -13.31 25.43 31.21
C THR A 154 -14.23 26.11 30.20
N VAL A 155 -15.46 26.37 30.65
CA VAL A 155 -16.45 27.26 30.03
C VAL A 155 -15.88 28.68 29.97
N GLY A 156 -15.81 29.25 28.76
CA GLY A 156 -15.57 30.68 28.57
C GLY A 156 -16.89 31.47 28.47
N PRO A 157 -16.90 32.76 28.79
CA PRO A 157 -17.97 33.68 28.38
C PRO A 157 -17.95 33.98 26.88
#